data_AF-A0A9W9YUU7-F1
#
_entry.id   AF-A0A9W9YUU7-F1
#
_cell.length_a   1.000
_cell.length_b   1.000
_cell.length_c   1.000
_cell.angle_alpha   90.00
_cell.angle_beta   90.00
_cell.angle_gamma   90.00
#
_symmetry.space_group_name_H-M   'P 1'
#
loop_
_entity.id
_entity.type
_entity.pdbx_description
1 polymer ?
#
loop_
_entity_poly.entity_id
_entity_poly.type
_entity_poly.pdbx_seq_one_letter_code
_entity_poly.pdbx_strand_id
1 'polypeptide(L)'
;MAGIYVFEIVTSFSIVNTLATFDVTVVVVVFGAIVSTLVVGVLSTFGVTDMVAIFNAVDVVAIFGVTDVVAIFRVVDVVAASGTVDVVAVSGTVDVAVAFGTVDVVAASGTIDVAVAFDTVDAAAPFGTVDVVAASGTVDVVAASGTIDVAVAFGTVDVAAPFGTVDVVAASGTVDVVAASGTVDVVAPFDRVDVAVTLIRKTVEQSIHIRHMFG
;
A
#
# COMPACT_ATOMS: atom_id res chain seq x y z
N MET A 1 38.81 -45.96 25.14
CA MET A 1 38.90 -46.07 23.67
C MET A 1 37.71 -45.35 23.10
N ALA A 2 37.94 -44.19 22.48
CA ALA A 2 36.91 -43.41 21.82
C ALA A 2 36.62 -44.02 20.45
N GLY A 3 35.36 -44.40 20.20
CA GLY A 3 34.88 -44.81 18.89
C GLY A 3 34.38 -43.59 18.13
N ILE A 4 34.95 -43.37 16.95
CA ILE A 4 34.64 -42.28 16.02
C ILE A 4 33.18 -42.42 15.56
N TYR A 5 32.34 -41.44 15.87
CA TYR A 5 31.03 -41.29 15.23
C TYR A 5 31.23 -40.56 13.90
N VAL A 6 30.89 -41.23 12.80
CA VAL A 6 30.84 -40.61 11.48
C VAL A 6 29.65 -39.65 11.48
N PHE A 7 29.93 -38.35 11.44
CA PHE A 7 28.94 -37.33 11.14
C PHE A 7 28.73 -37.34 9.62
N GLU A 8 27.55 -37.77 9.18
CA GLU A 8 27.12 -37.52 7.81
C GLU A 8 26.66 -36.06 7.74
N ILE A 9 27.42 -35.21 7.04
CA ILE A 9 26.90 -33.89 6.64
C ILE A 9 25.90 -34.15 5.53
N VAL A 10 24.65 -34.38 5.92
CA VAL A 10 23.52 -34.21 5.00
C VAL A 10 23.26 -32.71 4.93
N THR A 11 23.72 -32.07 3.86
CA THR A 11 23.31 -30.70 3.54
C THR A 11 21.84 -30.73 3.14
N SER A 12 20.94 -30.53 4.10
CA SER A 12 19.58 -30.09 3.86
C SER A 12 19.18 -29.16 4.99
N PHE A 13 18.84 -27.92 4.61
CA PHE A 13 18.56 -26.79 5.49
C PHE A 13 17.70 -27.19 6.71
N SER A 14 18.26 -26.99 7.91
CA SER A 14 17.52 -27.09 9.17
C SER A 14 16.59 -25.88 9.28
N ILE A 15 15.27 -26.10 9.29
CA ILE A 15 14.36 -25.10 9.83
C ILE A 15 14.30 -25.33 11.34
N VAL A 16 14.94 -24.40 12.04
CA VAL A 16 15.00 -24.26 13.49
C VAL A 16 13.68 -23.69 14.00
N ASN A 17 13.03 -24.42 14.91
CA ASN A 17 12.35 -23.99 16.15
C ASN A 17 11.43 -22.75 16.15
N THR A 18 10.20 -22.89 16.70
CA THR A 18 9.53 -22.07 17.78
C THR A 18 8.05 -22.49 17.89
N LEU A 19 7.59 -23.26 18.90
CA LEU A 19 7.19 -22.98 20.30
C LEU A 19 5.75 -22.39 20.51
N ALA A 20 4.82 -23.29 20.87
CA ALA A 20 3.64 -23.19 21.77
C ALA A 20 2.51 -22.13 21.61
N THR A 21 1.31 -22.65 21.27
CA THR A 21 -0.09 -22.33 21.75
C THR A 21 -0.70 -20.95 21.41
N PHE A 22 -1.93 -20.77 20.87
CA PHE A 22 -3.18 -21.52 20.76
C PHE A 22 -3.85 -21.21 19.40
N ASP A 23 -4.47 -22.19 18.74
CA ASP A 23 -5.33 -22.04 17.53
C ASP A 23 -4.83 -21.10 16.39
N VAL A 24 -3.52 -21.04 16.19
CA VAL A 24 -2.90 -20.38 15.03
C VAL A 24 -2.00 -21.39 14.35
N THR A 25 -2.34 -21.78 13.12
CA THR A 25 -1.46 -22.58 12.27
C THR A 25 -0.18 -21.78 12.05
N VAL A 26 0.91 -22.14 12.73
CA VAL A 26 2.26 -21.65 12.43
C VAL A 26 2.65 -22.26 11.08
N VAL A 27 2.41 -21.53 9.99
CA VAL A 27 2.89 -21.92 8.67
C VAL A 27 4.34 -21.46 8.56
N VAL A 28 5.26 -22.39 8.77
CA VAL A 28 6.62 -22.24 8.23
C VAL A 28 6.50 -22.38 6.71
N VAL A 29 6.68 -21.30 5.97
CA VAL A 29 6.58 -21.33 4.50
C VAL A 29 7.81 -22.06 3.93
N VAL A 30 7.58 -23.31 3.55
CA VAL A 30 8.24 -23.97 2.44
C VAL A 30 7.73 -23.31 1.15
N PHE A 31 8.61 -23.06 0.19
CA PHE A 31 8.32 -22.49 -1.14
C PHE A 31 6.92 -22.86 -1.69
N GLY A 32 6.10 -21.83 -1.94
CA GLY A 32 4.90 -21.90 -2.78
C GLY A 32 3.56 -21.86 -2.03
N ALA A 33 2.77 -20.83 -2.37
CA ALA A 33 1.32 -20.64 -2.17
C ALA A 33 0.67 -21.12 -0.86
N ILE A 34 0.25 -20.16 -0.01
CA ILE A 34 -0.59 -20.44 1.16
C ILE A 34 -2.07 -20.26 0.80
N VAL A 35 -2.88 -21.30 1.00
CA VAL A 35 -4.35 -21.23 0.94
C VAL A 35 -4.91 -21.57 2.32
N SER A 36 -5.47 -20.58 3.03
CA SER A 36 -6.06 -20.78 4.38
C SER A 36 -7.47 -20.21 4.45
N THR A 37 -8.34 -20.86 5.20
CA THR A 37 -9.75 -20.50 5.36
C THR A 37 -10.03 -19.68 6.63
N LEU A 38 -9.04 -19.46 7.51
CA LEU A 38 -9.29 -18.79 8.80
C LEU A 38 -8.39 -17.60 9.13
N VAL A 39 -7.07 -17.64 9.00
CA VAL A 39 -6.17 -16.46 9.07
C VAL A 39 -4.90 -16.87 8.34
N VAL A 40 -4.29 -15.98 7.55
CA VAL A 40 -2.93 -16.21 7.05
C VAL A 40 -2.00 -15.20 7.69
N GLY A 41 -0.98 -15.69 8.40
CA GLY A 41 0.10 -14.89 8.94
C GLY A 41 1.42 -15.27 8.28
N VAL A 42 2.14 -14.30 7.72
CA VAL A 42 3.50 -14.45 7.22
C VAL A 42 4.41 -13.54 8.03
N LEU A 43 5.39 -14.10 8.74
CA LEU A 43 6.26 -13.32 9.65
C LEU A 43 7.53 -12.77 8.98
N SER A 44 8.02 -13.45 7.94
CA SER A 44 9.09 -12.94 7.09
C SER A 44 9.32 -13.84 5.88
N THR A 45 9.53 -13.28 4.70
CA THR A 45 9.94 -14.03 3.50
C THR A 45 11.03 -13.31 2.70
N PHE A 46 11.78 -14.09 1.92
CA PHE A 46 12.69 -13.61 0.88
C PHE A 46 12.26 -14.21 -0.46
N GLY A 47 12.16 -13.39 -1.51
CA GLY A 47 11.74 -13.83 -2.84
C GLY A 47 10.27 -13.50 -3.11
N VAL A 48 9.53 -14.46 -3.67
CA VAL A 48 8.13 -14.28 -4.10
C VAL A 48 7.20 -14.98 -3.10
N THR A 49 6.14 -14.29 -2.68
CA THR A 49 5.12 -14.83 -1.77
C THR A 49 3.73 -14.62 -2.36
N ASP A 50 3.02 -15.71 -2.62
CA ASP A 50 1.65 -15.65 -3.15
C ASP A 50 0.66 -16.14 -2.09
N MET A 51 -0.39 -15.36 -1.88
CA MET A 51 -1.40 -15.64 -0.86
C MET A 51 -2.82 -15.48 -1.41
N VAL A 52 -3.68 -16.43 -1.05
CA VAL A 52 -5.12 -16.35 -1.33
C VAL A 52 -5.90 -16.60 -0.05
N ALA A 53 -6.69 -15.62 0.38
CA ALA A 53 -7.46 -15.65 1.61
C ALA A 53 -8.93 -15.26 1.37
N ILE A 54 -9.87 -15.96 2.01
CA ILE A 54 -11.29 -15.81 1.68
C ILE A 54 -12.13 -15.25 2.83
N PHE A 55 -11.75 -15.35 4.12
CA PHE A 55 -12.74 -15.09 5.19
C PHE A 55 -12.38 -14.18 6.36
N ASN A 56 -11.12 -13.83 6.62
CA ASN A 56 -10.77 -13.25 7.93
C ASN A 56 -9.72 -12.16 7.94
N ALA A 57 -8.45 -12.52 7.77
CA ALA A 57 -7.36 -11.56 7.75
C ALA A 57 -6.12 -12.18 7.09
N VAL A 58 -5.39 -11.34 6.39
CA VAL A 58 -4.02 -11.56 5.96
C VAL A 58 -3.15 -10.61 6.75
N ASP A 59 -2.16 -11.13 7.46
CA ASP A 59 -1.13 -10.32 8.11
C ASP A 59 0.23 -10.73 7.53
N VAL A 60 0.91 -9.78 6.89
CA VAL A 60 2.24 -9.96 6.32
C VAL A 60 3.21 -8.99 6.96
N VAL A 61 4.11 -9.55 7.74
CA VAL A 61 5.18 -8.85 8.43
C VAL A 61 6.48 -9.13 7.66
N ALA A 62 7.10 -8.09 7.10
CA ALA A 62 8.42 -8.11 6.48
C ALA A 62 8.61 -9.03 5.25
N ILE A 63 8.60 -8.44 4.05
CA ILE A 63 9.00 -9.11 2.81
C ILE A 63 10.25 -8.46 2.22
N PHE A 64 11.15 -9.28 1.67
CA PHE A 64 12.18 -8.84 0.73
C PHE A 64 11.96 -9.49 -0.63
N GLY A 65 11.33 -8.77 -1.57
CA GLY A 65 10.97 -9.27 -2.89
C GLY A 65 9.56 -8.91 -3.31
N VAL A 66 8.82 -9.86 -3.86
CA VAL A 66 7.47 -9.64 -4.41
C VAL A 66 6.44 -10.35 -3.54
N THR A 67 5.31 -9.70 -3.28
CA THR A 67 4.19 -10.33 -2.59
C THR A 67 2.88 -10.00 -3.27
N ASP A 68 2.12 -11.05 -3.57
CA ASP A 68 0.83 -10.97 -4.23
C ASP A 68 -0.23 -11.54 -3.27
N VAL A 69 -1.21 -10.72 -2.90
CA VAL A 69 -2.30 -11.10 -1.99
C VAL A 69 -3.64 -10.95 -2.69
N VAL A 70 -4.41 -12.02 -2.74
CA VAL A 70 -5.82 -11.98 -3.14
C VAL A 70 -6.71 -12.24 -1.93
N ALA A 71 -7.50 -11.25 -1.56
CA ALA A 71 -8.42 -11.29 -0.43
C ALA A 71 -9.87 -11.04 -0.86
N ILE A 72 -10.81 -11.86 -0.40
CA ILE A 72 -12.24 -11.64 -0.70
C ILE A 72 -12.93 -10.82 0.40
N PHE A 73 -12.54 -11.02 1.66
CA PHE A 73 -13.19 -10.36 2.79
C PHE A 73 -12.20 -9.92 3.88
N ARG A 74 -12.42 -8.68 4.34
CA ARG A 74 -12.07 -8.07 5.65
C ARG A 74 -10.80 -7.24 5.71
N VAL A 75 -9.63 -7.81 5.98
CA VAL A 75 -8.43 -7.03 6.31
C VAL A 75 -7.19 -7.67 5.70
N VAL A 76 -6.38 -6.87 5.03
CA VAL A 76 -5.02 -7.22 4.59
C VAL A 76 -4.07 -6.22 5.21
N ASP A 77 -3.22 -6.69 6.12
CA ASP A 77 -2.21 -5.88 6.78
C ASP A 77 -0.83 -6.25 6.23
N VAL A 78 -0.10 -5.27 5.71
CA VAL A 78 1.29 -5.40 5.28
C VAL A 78 2.15 -4.41 6.06
N VAL A 79 2.90 -4.90 7.04
CA VAL A 79 3.62 -4.03 7.98
C VAL A 79 4.91 -3.47 7.37
N ALA A 80 5.63 -4.27 6.59
CA ALA A 80 6.89 -3.87 5.99
C ALA A 80 7.17 -4.67 4.72
N ALA A 81 7.49 -3.99 3.64
CA ALA A 81 7.96 -4.61 2.41
C ALA A 81 9.15 -3.84 1.80
N SER A 82 10.11 -4.58 1.26
CA SER A 82 11.17 -4.07 0.39
C SER A 82 11.07 -4.79 -0.95
N GLY A 83 10.53 -4.11 -1.97
CA GLY A 83 10.20 -4.66 -3.27
C GLY A 83 8.77 -4.31 -3.69
N THR A 84 8.02 -5.29 -4.20
CA THR A 84 6.67 -5.06 -4.76
C THR A 84 5.60 -5.72 -3.89
N VAL A 85 4.54 -4.99 -3.61
CA VAL A 85 3.33 -5.47 -2.95
C VAL A 85 2.16 -5.28 -3.90
N ASP A 86 1.50 -6.36 -4.30
CA ASP A 86 0.26 -6.38 -5.06
C ASP A 86 -0.86 -6.95 -4.17
N VAL A 87 -1.93 -6.18 -3.95
CA VAL A 87 -3.09 -6.60 -3.18
C VAL A 87 -4.37 -6.39 -3.97
N VAL A 88 -5.10 -7.48 -4.20
CA VAL A 88 -6.46 -7.43 -4.74
C VAL A 88 -7.45 -7.83 -3.65
N ALA A 89 -8.28 -6.86 -3.23
CA ALA A 89 -9.34 -7.04 -2.25
C ALA A 89 -10.73 -6.85 -2.90
N VAL A 90 -11.65 -7.80 -2.70
CA VAL A 90 -13.06 -7.62 -3.13
C VAL A 90 -13.80 -6.67 -2.17
N SER A 91 -13.57 -6.83 -0.87
CA SER A 91 -14.16 -5.97 0.15
C SER A 91 -13.32 -5.94 1.42
N GLY A 92 -13.26 -4.77 2.06
CA GLY A 92 -12.61 -4.61 3.35
C GLY A 92 -11.54 -3.53 3.37
N THR A 93 -10.59 -3.68 4.26
CA THR A 93 -9.48 -2.75 4.49
C THR A 93 -8.17 -3.37 3.99
N VAL A 94 -7.34 -2.58 3.33
CA VAL A 94 -5.95 -2.91 3.03
C VAL A 94 -5.07 -1.85 3.67
N ASP A 95 -4.24 -2.26 4.62
CA ASP A 95 -3.33 -1.39 5.34
C ASP A 95 -1.88 -1.75 4.98
N VAL A 96 -1.15 -0.82 4.37
CA VAL A 96 0.28 -0.96 4.06
C VAL A 96 1.07 0.08 4.86
N ALA A 97 1.72 -0.36 5.94
CA ALA A 97 2.36 0.57 6.87
C ALA A 97 3.68 1.14 6.33
N VAL A 98 4.55 0.29 5.77
CA VAL A 98 5.84 0.73 5.22
C VAL A 98 6.20 -0.08 3.97
N ALA A 99 6.45 0.61 2.86
CA ALA A 99 6.95 0.02 1.63
C ALA A 99 8.15 0.79 1.08
N PHE A 100 9.22 0.04 0.77
CA PHE A 100 10.34 0.51 -0.04
C PHE A 100 10.25 -0.17 -1.41
N GLY A 101 9.62 0.51 -2.37
CA GLY A 101 9.33 -0.01 -3.70
C GLY A 101 7.88 0.26 -4.13
N THR A 102 7.32 -0.63 -4.93
CA THR A 102 5.99 -0.43 -5.55
C THR A 102 4.90 -1.06 -4.70
N VAL A 103 3.83 -0.30 -4.47
CA VAL A 103 2.58 -0.76 -3.86
C VAL A 103 1.47 -0.61 -4.90
N ASP A 104 0.82 -1.71 -5.26
CA ASP A 104 -0.36 -1.75 -6.11
C ASP A 104 -1.51 -2.36 -5.30
N VAL A 105 -2.57 -1.59 -5.08
CA VAL A 105 -3.72 -2.04 -4.29
C VAL A 105 -5.01 -1.75 -5.04
N VAL A 106 -5.77 -2.82 -5.29
CA VAL A 106 -7.12 -2.74 -5.86
C VAL A 106 -8.13 -3.24 -4.83
N ALA A 107 -8.95 -2.34 -4.29
CA ALA A 107 -10.05 -2.68 -3.39
C ALA A 107 -11.40 -2.35 -4.05
N ALA A 108 -12.14 -3.36 -4.51
CA ALA A 108 -13.42 -3.11 -5.20
C ALA A 108 -14.42 -2.34 -4.31
N SER A 109 -14.37 -2.57 -3.00
CA SER A 109 -15.04 -1.72 -2.00
C SER A 109 -14.29 -1.70 -0.67
N GLY A 110 -14.34 -0.57 0.04
CA GLY A 110 -13.77 -0.44 1.39
C GLY A 110 -12.68 0.60 1.50
N THR A 111 -11.59 0.31 2.21
CA THR A 111 -10.55 1.31 2.55
C THR A 111 -9.18 0.82 2.15
N ILE A 112 -8.37 1.70 1.58
CA ILE A 112 -6.93 1.50 1.35
C ILE A 112 -6.22 2.56 2.18
N ASP A 113 -5.30 2.15 3.05
CA ASP A 113 -4.40 3.02 3.81
C ASP A 113 -2.96 2.65 3.48
N VAL A 114 -2.18 3.61 2.98
CA VAL A 114 -0.74 3.46 2.74
C VAL A 114 0.00 4.54 3.51
N ALA A 115 0.64 4.19 4.63
CA ALA A 115 1.15 5.17 5.58
C ALA A 115 2.57 5.71 5.28
N VAL A 116 3.44 4.87 4.70
CA VAL A 116 4.78 5.28 4.26
C VAL A 116 5.19 4.48 3.03
N ALA A 117 5.28 5.16 1.90
CA ALA A 117 5.86 4.61 0.68
C ALA A 117 7.06 5.43 0.19
N PHE A 118 8.07 4.71 -0.31
CA PHE A 118 9.16 5.24 -1.10
C PHE A 118 9.11 4.58 -2.47
N ASP A 119 8.96 5.37 -3.53
CA ASP A 119 8.81 4.98 -4.96
C ASP A 119 7.38 5.12 -5.49
N THR A 120 6.61 4.06 -5.71
CA THR A 120 5.31 4.17 -6.42
C THR A 120 4.17 3.57 -5.61
N VAL A 121 3.06 4.28 -5.53
CA VAL A 121 1.77 3.81 -5.00
C VAL A 121 0.72 3.94 -6.11
N ASP A 122 0.08 2.84 -6.48
CA ASP A 122 -1.12 2.79 -7.30
C ASP A 122 -2.26 2.24 -6.43
N ALA A 123 -3.32 3.02 -6.25
CA ALA A 123 -4.45 2.67 -5.41
C ALA A 123 -5.78 2.87 -6.15
N ALA A 124 -6.51 1.77 -6.35
CA ALA A 124 -7.81 1.79 -6.99
C ALA A 124 -8.91 1.32 -6.02
N ALA A 125 -9.80 2.24 -5.63
CA ALA A 125 -10.96 1.95 -4.81
C ALA A 125 -12.26 2.48 -5.45
N PRO A 126 -12.92 1.73 -6.36
CA PRO A 126 -14.13 2.19 -7.04
C PRO A 126 -15.23 2.68 -6.09
N PHE A 127 -15.38 2.03 -4.93
CA PHE A 127 -16.35 2.41 -3.89
C PHE A 127 -15.69 2.41 -2.52
N GLY A 128 -15.07 3.52 -2.13
CA GLY A 128 -14.23 3.44 -0.94
C GLY A 128 -13.52 4.71 -0.49
N THR A 129 -12.67 4.51 0.49
CA THR A 129 -11.74 5.52 1.00
C THR A 129 -10.34 5.14 0.59
N VAL A 130 -9.54 6.10 0.15
CA VAL A 130 -8.11 5.92 -0.05
C VAL A 130 -7.40 6.99 0.76
N ASP A 131 -6.50 6.57 1.64
CA ASP A 131 -5.59 7.43 2.38
C ASP A 131 -4.16 7.03 2.02
N VAL A 132 -3.39 7.97 1.48
CA VAL A 132 -1.97 7.75 1.14
C VAL A 132 -1.13 8.84 1.77
N VAL A 133 -0.28 8.43 2.70
CA VAL A 133 0.81 9.23 3.23
C VAL A 133 2.12 8.69 2.64
N ALA A 134 2.75 9.45 1.74
CA ALA A 134 4.00 9.05 1.09
C ALA A 134 5.14 10.01 1.39
N ALA A 135 6.31 9.43 1.68
CA ALA A 135 7.51 10.23 1.93
C ALA A 135 8.14 10.71 0.61
N SER A 136 8.16 9.88 -0.42
CA SER A 136 8.65 10.29 -1.74
C SER A 136 8.21 9.37 -2.87
N GLY A 137 7.85 9.96 -4.00
CA GLY A 137 7.69 9.26 -5.28
C GLY A 137 6.36 9.56 -5.98
N THR A 138 5.83 8.59 -6.71
CA THR A 138 4.61 8.72 -7.51
C THR A 138 3.43 8.12 -6.77
N VAL A 139 2.32 8.85 -6.70
CA VAL A 139 1.04 8.37 -6.16
C VAL A 139 -0.01 8.54 -7.25
N ASP A 140 -0.61 7.44 -7.68
CA ASP A 140 -1.77 7.40 -8.58
C ASP A 140 -2.96 6.82 -7.79
N VAL A 141 -4.06 7.58 -7.73
CA VAL A 141 -5.27 7.15 -7.02
C VAL A 141 -6.50 7.29 -7.88
N VAL A 142 -7.25 6.21 -8.01
CA VAL A 142 -8.52 6.18 -8.72
C VAL A 142 -9.64 5.72 -7.79
N ALA A 143 -10.63 6.58 -7.55
CA ALA A 143 -11.85 6.22 -6.86
C ALA A 143 -13.08 6.71 -7.61
N ALA A 144 -13.95 5.80 -8.06
CA ALA A 144 -15.17 6.21 -8.76
C ALA A 144 -16.12 6.97 -7.83
N SER A 145 -16.22 6.54 -6.57
CA SER A 145 -16.96 7.24 -5.52
C SER A 145 -16.31 7.07 -4.15
N GLY A 146 -16.23 8.16 -3.38
CA GLY A 146 -15.85 8.11 -1.98
C GLY A 146 -14.95 9.26 -1.53
N THR A 147 -13.89 8.96 -0.80
CA THR A 147 -12.96 9.99 -0.29
C THR A 147 -11.53 9.58 -0.56
N ILE A 148 -10.74 10.53 -1.05
CA ILE A 148 -9.31 10.40 -1.28
C ILE A 148 -8.61 11.46 -0.43
N ASP A 149 -7.68 11.04 0.41
CA ASP A 149 -6.73 11.90 1.13
C ASP A 149 -5.32 11.48 0.71
N VAL A 150 -4.52 12.43 0.21
CA VAL A 150 -3.16 12.18 -0.25
C VAL A 150 -2.22 13.23 0.31
N ALA A 151 -1.28 12.79 1.14
CA ALA A 151 -0.21 13.62 1.68
C ALA A 151 1.16 13.13 1.17
N VAL A 152 1.82 13.92 0.33
CA VAL A 152 3.14 13.58 -0.24
C VAL A 152 4.18 14.65 0.07
N ALA A 153 5.34 14.25 0.58
CA ALA A 153 6.42 15.21 0.82
C ALA A 153 7.16 15.59 -0.47
N PHE A 154 7.44 14.63 -1.36
CA PHE A 154 8.12 14.88 -2.64
C PHE A 154 7.62 13.95 -3.75
N GLY A 155 7.22 14.49 -4.90
CA GLY A 155 6.99 13.71 -6.12
C GLY A 155 5.69 14.04 -6.83
N THR A 156 5.12 13.07 -7.53
CA THR A 156 3.98 13.32 -8.44
C THR A 156 2.72 12.67 -7.90
N VAL A 157 1.62 13.43 -7.86
CA VAL A 157 0.29 12.94 -7.46
C VAL A 157 -0.65 13.07 -8.65
N ASP A 158 -1.28 11.97 -9.04
CA ASP A 158 -2.40 11.92 -9.99
C ASP A 158 -3.62 11.34 -9.28
N VAL A 159 -4.76 12.05 -9.36
CA VAL A 159 -6.00 11.63 -8.71
C VAL A 159 -7.16 11.73 -9.68
N ALA A 160 -7.85 10.61 -9.90
CA ALA A 160 -9.10 10.55 -10.64
C ALA A 160 -10.27 10.18 -9.73
N ALA A 161 -11.13 11.16 -9.44
CA ALA A 161 -12.30 10.99 -8.57
C ALA A 161 -13.58 11.59 -9.18
N PRO A 162 -14.30 10.86 -10.06
CA PRO A 162 -15.53 11.35 -10.67
C PRO A 162 -16.56 11.85 -9.65
N PHE A 163 -16.71 11.18 -8.51
CA PHE A 163 -17.65 11.54 -7.45
C PHE A 163 -16.97 11.48 -6.08
N GLY A 164 -17.12 12.53 -5.27
CA GLY A 164 -16.74 12.48 -3.85
C GLY A 164 -15.78 13.57 -3.41
N THR A 165 -14.99 13.29 -2.38
CA THR A 165 -14.07 14.26 -1.79
C THR A 165 -12.64 13.91 -2.13
N VAL A 166 -11.86 14.90 -2.54
CA VAL A 166 -10.42 14.80 -2.74
C VAL A 166 -9.75 15.88 -1.89
N ASP A 167 -8.80 15.48 -1.05
CA ASP A 167 -7.86 16.34 -0.35
C ASP A 167 -6.44 15.91 -0.75
N VAL A 168 -5.64 16.86 -1.23
CA VAL A 168 -4.25 16.61 -1.62
C VAL A 168 -3.33 17.67 -1.00
N VAL A 169 -2.36 17.20 -0.22
CA VAL A 169 -1.28 18.02 0.30
C VAL A 169 0.04 17.51 -0.27
N ALA A 170 0.66 18.31 -1.13
CA ALA A 170 1.97 18.00 -1.70
C ALA A 170 2.99 19.08 -1.31
N ALA A 171 4.07 18.72 -0.62
CA ALA A 171 5.07 19.71 -0.24
C ALA A 171 6.00 20.11 -1.41
N SER A 172 6.31 19.17 -2.31
CA SER A 172 7.01 19.42 -3.58
C SER A 172 6.69 18.37 -4.65
N GLY A 173 6.73 18.75 -5.92
CA GLY A 173 6.43 17.98 -7.12
C GLY A 173 5.01 18.21 -7.68
N THR A 174 4.62 17.52 -8.75
CA THR A 174 3.42 17.90 -9.53
C THR A 174 2.15 17.26 -8.99
N VAL A 175 1.04 18.00 -9.02
CA VAL A 175 -0.30 17.47 -8.67
C VAL A 175 -1.23 17.63 -9.87
N ASP A 176 -1.89 16.55 -10.28
CA ASP A 176 -3.01 16.54 -11.22
C ASP A 176 -4.24 15.92 -10.53
N VAL A 177 -5.38 16.61 -10.60
CA VAL A 177 -6.65 16.12 -10.04
C VAL A 177 -7.78 16.31 -11.03
N VAL A 178 -8.46 15.22 -11.35
CA VAL A 178 -9.65 15.19 -12.19
C VAL A 178 -10.86 14.76 -11.36
N ALA A 179 -11.85 15.65 -11.24
CA ALA A 179 -13.11 15.34 -10.58
C ALA A 179 -14.33 15.82 -11.37
N ALA A 180 -15.40 15.03 -11.42
CA ALA A 180 -16.64 15.46 -12.08
C ALA A 180 -17.56 16.21 -11.11
N SER A 181 -17.70 15.74 -9.87
CA SER A 181 -18.56 16.33 -8.82
C SER A 181 -18.09 15.98 -7.40
N GLY A 182 -18.50 16.77 -6.41
CA GLY A 182 -18.10 16.62 -4.99
C GLY A 182 -17.28 17.81 -4.48
N THR A 183 -16.15 17.58 -3.80
CA THR A 183 -15.24 18.63 -3.28
C THR A 183 -13.79 18.29 -3.59
N VAL A 184 -12.99 19.28 -3.97
CA VAL A 184 -11.55 19.14 -4.20
C VAL A 184 -10.82 20.25 -3.45
N ASP A 185 -9.91 19.88 -2.56
CA ASP A 185 -8.95 20.75 -1.91
C ASP A 185 -7.52 20.31 -2.30
N VAL A 186 -6.67 21.28 -2.63
CA VAL A 186 -5.27 21.02 -3.02
C VAL A 186 -4.37 22.10 -2.46
N VAL A 187 -3.38 21.67 -1.67
CA VAL A 187 -2.33 22.51 -1.10
C VAL A 187 -0.98 22.04 -1.63
N ALA A 188 -0.38 22.82 -2.53
CA ALA A 188 0.96 22.57 -3.04
C ALA A 188 1.76 23.88 -3.20
N PRO A 189 2.63 24.24 -2.23
CA PRO A 189 3.25 25.56 -2.17
C PRO A 189 4.39 25.78 -3.17
N PHE A 190 4.99 24.74 -3.77
CA PHE A 190 6.23 24.89 -4.55
C PHE A 190 6.16 24.42 -6.01
N ASP A 191 4.97 24.18 -6.57
CA ASP A 191 4.88 23.30 -7.75
C ASP A 191 3.80 23.65 -8.78
N ARG A 192 3.68 22.77 -9.78
CA ARG A 192 2.62 22.79 -10.77
C ARG A 192 1.44 21.97 -10.28
N VAL A 193 0.28 22.64 -10.22
CA VAL A 193 -1.02 22.05 -9.87
C VAL A 193 -1.94 22.19 -11.08
N ASP A 194 -2.46 21.08 -11.57
CA ASP A 194 -3.60 21.03 -12.50
C ASP A 194 -4.82 20.44 -11.78
N VAL A 195 -5.97 21.08 -11.92
CA VAL A 195 -7.21 20.67 -11.24
C VAL A 195 -8.37 20.92 -12.19
N ALA A 196 -8.85 19.83 -12.81
CA ALA A 196 -9.93 19.80 -13.77
C ALA A 196 -11.24 19.36 -13.09
N VAL A 197 -12.20 20.28 -13.00
CA VAL A 197 -13.44 20.04 -12.27
C VAL A 197 -14.67 20.51 -13.03
N THR A 198 -15.65 19.61 -13.22
CA THR A 198 -16.82 19.89 -14.08
C THR A 198 -18.00 20.53 -13.33
N LEU A 199 -18.34 20.08 -12.10
CA LEU A 199 -19.48 20.60 -11.30
C LEU A 199 -19.19 20.70 -9.77
N ILE A 200 -18.30 21.59 -9.32
CA ILE A 200 -17.91 21.75 -7.88
C ILE A 200 -17.54 23.20 -7.53
N ARG A 201 -17.53 23.55 -6.23
CA ARG A 201 -16.84 24.73 -5.66
C ARG A 201 -15.32 24.46 -5.53
N LYS A 202 -14.50 25.14 -6.33
CA LYS A 202 -13.03 25.03 -6.29
C LYS A 202 -12.43 25.95 -5.21
N THR A 203 -11.61 25.40 -4.32
CA THR A 203 -10.65 26.15 -3.50
C THR A 203 -9.25 25.65 -3.85
N VAL A 204 -8.35 26.53 -4.27
CA VAL A 204 -6.93 26.20 -4.49
C VAL A 204 -6.12 27.29 -3.80
N GLU A 205 -5.36 26.93 -2.77
CA GLU A 205 -4.49 27.86 -2.04
C GLU A 205 -3.04 27.72 -2.54
N GLN A 206 -2.64 28.56 -3.50
CA GLN A 206 -1.23 28.72 -3.89
C GLN A 206 -0.58 29.82 -3.04
N SER A 207 0.45 29.47 -2.27
CA SER A 207 1.28 30.46 -1.57
C SER A 207 2.24 31.13 -2.54
N ILE A 208 1.87 32.29 -3.10
CA ILE A 208 2.70 33.05 -4.03
C ILE A 208 3.92 33.61 -3.27
N HIS A 209 5.11 33.02 -3.49
CA HIS A 209 6.37 33.64 -3.08
C HIS A 209 6.72 34.77 -4.07
N ILE A 210 6.32 36.00 -3.75
CA ILE A 210 6.70 37.19 -4.54
C ILE A 210 8.22 37.38 -4.45
N ARG A 211 8.98 36.95 -5.47
CA ARG A 211 10.34 37.47 -5.65
C ARG A 211 10.21 38.92 -6.12
N HIS A 212 10.53 39.86 -5.25
CA HIS A 212 10.81 41.24 -5.65
C HIS A 212 11.96 41.25 -6.66
N MET A 213 11.65 41.54 -7.93
CA MET A 213 12.64 42.01 -8.88
C MET A 213 12.59 43.54 -8.81
N PHE A 214 13.49 44.15 -8.04
CA PHE A 214 13.71 45.59 -8.12
C PHE A 214 14.40 45.92 -9.45
N GLY A 215 13.84 46.94 -10.11
CA GLY A 215 14.33 47.78 -11.22
C GLY A 215 15.63 47.42 -11.93
#